data_AF-A0A914PF86-F1
#
_entry.id   AF-A0A914PF86-F1
#
_cell.length_a   1.000
_cell.length_b   1.000
_cell.length_c   1.000
_cell.angle_alpha   90.00
_cell.angle_beta   90.00
_cell.angle_gamma   90.00
#
_symmetry.space_group_name_H-M   'P 1'
#
loop_
_entity.id
_entity.type
_entity.pdbx_description
1 polymer ?
#
loop_
_entity_poly.entity_id
_entity_poly.type
_entity_poly.pdbx_seq_one_letter_code
_entity_poly.pdbx_strand_id
1 'polypeptide(L)'
;MSSGNYSVSKYSRFPEEGHYVMLGDPKCAEKMNKLRVALMLTLKIVDIDINDKAEMALMNDSLESLNKTIADFHQCICKGDCVFDRKLFEDVCKLQWD
;
A
#
# COMPACT_ATOMS: atom_id res chain seq x y z
N MET A 1 13.05 -9.69 11.73
CA MET A 1 13.18 -9.65 10.27
C MET A 1 13.50 -8.22 9.87
N SER A 2 14.60 -7.97 9.18
CA SER A 2 14.96 -6.61 8.74
C SER A 2 14.15 -6.26 7.49
N SER A 3 13.27 -5.28 7.57
CA SER A 3 12.57 -4.73 6.41
C SER A 3 13.48 -3.72 5.70
N GLY A 4 13.96 -4.07 4.51
CA GLY A 4 14.71 -3.17 3.63
C GLY A 4 13.85 -2.72 2.45
N ASN A 5 13.93 -1.44 2.09
CA ASN A 5 13.34 -0.95 0.84
C ASN A 5 14.26 -1.32 -0.33
N TYR A 6 13.72 -1.98 -1.36
CA TYR A 6 14.48 -2.33 -2.56
C TYR A 6 13.79 -1.78 -3.81
N SER A 7 14.57 -1.25 -4.75
CA SER A 7 14.10 -0.84 -6.06
C SER A 7 14.77 -1.69 -7.13
N VAL A 8 13.94 -2.32 -7.97
CA VAL A 8 14.40 -3.10 -9.12
C VAL A 8 14.55 -2.15 -10.30
N SER A 9 15.65 -2.29 -11.05
CA SER A 9 15.90 -1.53 -12.26
C SER A 9 16.52 -2.44 -13.32
N LYS A 10 16.63 -1.96 -14.57
CA LYS A 10 17.38 -2.67 -15.61
C LYS A 10 18.85 -2.97 -15.24
N TYR A 11 19.39 -2.33 -14.21
CA TYR A 11 20.77 -2.48 -13.75
C TYR A 11 20.87 -3.19 -12.39
N SER A 12 19.74 -3.51 -11.75
CA SER A 12 19.69 -4.15 -10.44
C SER A 12 18.69 -5.29 -10.45
N ARG A 13 19.21 -6.52 -10.40
CA ARG A 13 18.39 -7.73 -10.37
C ARG A 13 17.54 -7.78 -9.10
N PHE A 14 16.41 -8.47 -9.16
CA PHE A 14 15.59 -8.71 -7.98
C PHE A 14 16.40 -9.49 -6.91
N PRO A 15 16.27 -9.19 -5.60
CA PRO A 15 17.05 -9.86 -4.56
C PRO A 15 16.86 -11.38 -4.57
N GLU A 16 17.88 -12.14 -4.18
CA GLU A 16 17.87 -13.61 -4.26
C GLU A 16 16.95 -14.25 -3.26
N GLU A 17 17.00 -13.71 -2.06
CA GLU A 17 16.25 -14.21 -0.93
C GLU A 17 15.23 -13.17 -0.51
N GLY A 18 14.07 -13.67 -0.08
CA GLY A 18 13.03 -12.86 0.53
C GLY A 18 11.77 -12.72 -0.31
N HIS A 19 10.81 -12.05 0.31
CA HIS A 19 9.48 -11.81 -0.21
C HIS A 19 9.21 -10.30 -0.12
N TYR A 20 8.79 -9.70 -1.23
CA TYR A 20 8.63 -8.26 -1.32
C TYR A 20 7.23 -7.89 -1.78
N VAL A 21 6.66 -6.88 -1.15
CA VAL A 21 5.34 -6.36 -1.53
C VAL A 21 5.49 -5.50 -2.80
N MET A 22 4.84 -5.92 -3.86
CA MET A 22 4.79 -5.21 -5.15
C MET A 22 3.62 -4.24 -5.15
N LEU A 23 3.87 -2.99 -4.78
CA LEU A 23 2.83 -1.95 -4.73
C LEU A 23 2.20 -1.62 -6.09
N GLY A 24 2.93 -1.89 -7.18
CA GLY A 24 2.43 -1.74 -8.56
C GLY A 24 1.57 -2.90 -9.05
N ASP A 25 1.48 -4.00 -8.31
CA ASP A 25 0.61 -5.13 -8.69
C ASP A 25 -0.87 -4.67 -8.67
N PRO A 26 -1.67 -4.95 -9.72
CA PRO A 26 -3.05 -4.50 -9.80
C PRO A 26 -3.91 -4.83 -8.56
N LYS A 27 -3.68 -5.97 -7.91
CA LYS A 27 -4.49 -6.42 -6.76
C LYS A 27 -4.28 -5.55 -5.52
N CYS A 28 -3.10 -4.96 -5.36
CA CYS A 28 -2.76 -4.10 -4.23
C CYS A 28 -2.64 -2.62 -4.59
N ALA A 29 -2.39 -2.28 -5.87
CA ALA A 29 -2.36 -0.92 -6.37
C ALA A 29 -3.70 -0.19 -6.15
N GLU A 30 -4.83 -0.87 -6.39
CA GLU A 30 -6.15 -0.30 -6.11
C GLU A 30 -6.33 0.05 -4.63
N LYS A 31 -5.94 -0.87 -3.73
CA LYS A 31 -6.06 -0.70 -2.29
C LYS A 31 -5.11 0.39 -1.76
N MET A 32 -3.88 0.42 -2.27
CA MET A 32 -2.90 1.46 -1.96
C MET A 32 -3.39 2.84 -2.41
N ASN A 33 -4.03 2.92 -3.59
CA ASN A 33 -4.63 4.17 -4.06
C ASN A 33 -5.80 4.62 -3.17
N LYS A 34 -6.68 3.70 -2.75
CA LYS A 34 -7.76 4.01 -1.79
C LYS A 34 -7.22 4.52 -0.46
N LEU A 35 -6.21 3.86 0.08
CA LEU A 35 -5.51 4.28 1.30
C LEU A 35 -4.91 5.68 1.14
N ARG A 36 -4.22 5.95 0.02
CA ARG A 36 -3.65 7.27 -0.26
C ARG A 36 -4.74 8.36 -0.30
N VAL A 37 -5.87 8.08 -0.92
CA VAL A 37 -7.00 9.03 -1.00
C VAL A 37 -7.61 9.27 0.37
N ALA A 38 -7.88 8.22 1.15
CA ALA A 38 -8.44 8.33 2.50
C ALA A 38 -7.52 9.14 3.44
N LEU A 39 -6.20 8.90 3.35
CA LEU A 39 -5.21 9.67 4.09
C LEU A 39 -5.24 11.15 3.68
N MET A 40 -5.25 11.45 2.39
CA MET A 40 -5.31 12.83 1.89
C MET A 40 -6.59 13.55 2.29
N LEU A 41 -7.74 12.87 2.32
CA LEU A 41 -8.99 13.46 2.79
C LEU A 41 -8.93 13.76 4.28
N THR A 42 -8.42 12.83 5.08
CA THR A 42 -8.24 13.03 6.53
C THR A 42 -7.28 14.18 6.83
N LEU A 43 -6.14 14.25 6.13
CA LEU A 43 -5.16 15.33 6.30
C LEU A 43 -5.63 16.70 5.82
N LYS A 44 -6.63 16.77 4.93
CA LYS A 44 -7.22 18.05 4.51
C LYS A 44 -8.13 18.66 5.57
N ILE A 45 -8.56 17.86 6.53
CA ILE A 45 -9.32 18.31 7.69
C ILE A 45 -8.30 18.86 8.71
N VAL A 46 -7.73 20.02 8.41
CA VAL A 46 -6.65 20.66 9.20
C VAL A 46 -7.20 21.57 10.29
N ASP A 47 -8.42 22.07 10.12
CA ASP A 47 -9.06 23.03 11.01
C ASP A 47 -10.46 22.51 11.32
N ILE A 48 -10.66 22.08 12.57
CA ILE A 48 -11.90 21.46 13.05
C ILE A 48 -12.26 22.18 14.34
N ASP A 49 -13.45 22.77 14.38
CA ASP A 49 -14.05 23.16 15.64
C ASP A 49 -14.55 21.90 16.35
N ILE A 50 -13.81 21.48 17.37
CA ILE A 50 -14.17 20.32 18.21
C ILE A 50 -15.54 20.48 18.91
N ASN A 51 -16.07 21.71 18.99
CA ASN A 51 -17.40 21.99 19.54
C ASN A 51 -18.50 21.90 18.48
N ASP A 52 -18.16 21.93 17.19
CA ASP A 52 -19.09 21.67 16.10
C ASP A 52 -19.25 20.17 15.89
N LYS A 53 -20.45 19.67 16.20
CA LYS A 53 -20.80 18.25 16.06
C LYS A 53 -20.73 17.77 14.62
N ALA A 54 -21.01 18.62 13.64
CA ALA A 54 -20.95 18.25 12.23
C ALA A 54 -19.50 18.07 11.76
N GLU A 55 -18.60 18.96 12.19
CA GLU A 55 -17.18 18.85 11.86
C GLU A 55 -16.53 17.65 12.56
N MET A 56 -16.88 17.40 13.83
CA MET A 56 -16.46 16.20 14.54
C MET A 56 -16.98 14.90 13.91
N ALA A 57 -18.22 14.89 13.41
CA ALA A 57 -18.75 13.75 12.67
C ALA A 57 -17.97 13.51 11.37
N LEU A 58 -17.68 14.57 10.60
CA LEU A 58 -16.91 14.48 9.37
C LEU A 58 -15.48 13.94 9.62
N MET A 59 -14.84 14.36 10.70
CA MET A 59 -13.53 13.85 11.11
C MET A 59 -13.60 12.35 11.44
N ASN A 60 -14.59 11.95 12.23
CA ASN A 60 -14.78 10.55 12.62
C ASN A 60 -15.04 9.65 11.41
N ASP A 61 -15.90 10.06 10.48
CA ASP A 61 -16.17 9.32 9.24
C ASP A 61 -14.90 9.17 8.38
N SER A 62 -14.09 10.22 8.32
CA SER A 62 -12.81 10.20 7.59
C SER A 62 -11.80 9.25 8.23
N LEU A 63 -11.71 9.25 9.56
CA LEU A 63 -10.85 8.33 10.31
C LEU A 63 -11.32 6.88 10.19
N GLU A 64 -12.62 6.62 10.22
CA GLU A 64 -13.18 5.29 10.02
C GLU A 64 -12.86 4.76 8.61
N SER A 65 -13.03 5.60 7.59
CA SER A 65 -12.66 5.30 6.21
C SER A 65 -11.15 5.01 6.07
N LEU A 66 -10.29 5.81 6.72
CA LEU A 66 -8.86 5.58 6.76
C LEU A 66 -8.52 4.23 7.41
N ASN A 67 -9.10 3.92 8.57
CA ASN A 67 -8.87 2.65 9.26
C ASN A 67 -9.32 1.44 8.42
N LYS A 68 -10.47 1.56 7.74
CA LYS A 68 -10.96 0.52 6.83
C LYS A 68 -10.00 0.29 5.67
N THR A 69 -9.52 1.35 5.02
CA THR A 69 -8.58 1.22 3.90
C THR A 69 -7.22 0.67 4.32
N ILE A 70 -6.75 0.99 5.54
CA ILE A 70 -5.56 0.37 6.14
C ILE A 70 -5.79 -1.14 6.31
N ALA A 71 -6.93 -1.55 6.88
CA ALA A 71 -7.25 -2.97 7.08
C ALA A 71 -7.34 -3.74 5.75
N ASP A 72 -7.98 -3.16 4.73
CA ASP A 72 -8.09 -3.76 3.40
C ASP A 72 -6.71 -3.95 2.75
N PHE A 73 -5.85 -2.93 2.83
CA PHE A 73 -4.49 -3.01 2.30
C PHE A 73 -3.64 -4.03 3.06
N HIS A 74 -3.72 -4.05 4.39
CA HIS A 74 -3.05 -5.03 5.24
C HIS A 74 -3.47 -6.46 4.90
N GLN A 75 -4.77 -6.72 4.71
CA GLN A 75 -5.26 -8.03 4.29
C GLN A 75 -4.73 -8.46 2.92
N CYS A 76 -4.58 -7.54 1.96
CA CYS A 76 -3.97 -7.85 0.65
C CYS A 76 -2.52 -8.33 0.80
N ILE A 77 -1.74 -7.68 1.67
CA ILE A 77 -0.36 -8.08 1.96
C ILE A 77 -0.33 -9.44 2.66
N CYS A 78 -1.14 -9.64 3.71
CA CYS A 78 -1.15 -10.89 4.48
C CYS A 78 -1.60 -12.11 3.68
N LYS A 79 -2.46 -11.93 2.67
CA LYS A 79 -2.85 -13.00 1.74
C LYS A 79 -1.75 -13.38 0.74
N GLY A 80 -0.70 -12.57 0.63
CA GLY A 80 0.35 -12.76 -0.36
C GLY A 80 -0.04 -12.34 -1.77
N ASP A 81 -1.17 -11.64 -1.96
CA ASP A 81 -1.72 -11.31 -3.28
C ASP A 81 -0.75 -10.53 -4.17
N CYS A 82 0.12 -9.74 -3.54
CA CYS A 82 1.11 -8.87 -4.15
C CYS A 82 2.52 -9.13 -3.64
N VAL A 83 2.76 -10.29 -3.03
CA VAL A 83 4.06 -10.63 -2.45
C VAL A 83 4.83 -11.47 -3.44
N PHE A 84 5.98 -10.97 -3.88
CA PHE A 84 6.79 -11.57 -4.92
C PHE A 84 8.13 -12.03 -4.36
N ASP A 85 8.51 -13.24 -4.74
CA ASP A 85 9.91 -13.68 -4.73
C ASP A 85 10.56 -13.34 -6.09
N ARG A 86 11.86 -13.60 -6.22
CA ARG A 86 12.61 -13.37 -7.47
C ARG A 86 11.97 -14.08 -8.65
N LYS A 87 11.62 -15.35 -8.48
CA LYS A 87 11.17 -16.20 -9.57
C LYS A 87 9.84 -15.70 -10.14
N LEU A 88 8.87 -15.46 -9.26
CA LEU A 88 7.57 -14.92 -9.65
C LEU A 88 7.71 -13.54 -10.32
N PHE A 89 8.61 -12.69 -9.83
CA PHE A 89 8.87 -11.38 -10.44
C PHE A 89 9.46 -11.51 -11.85
N GLU A 90 10.51 -12.31 -12.02
CA GLU A 90 11.16 -12.52 -13.32
C GLU A 90 10.19 -13.16 -14.33
N ASP A 91 9.37 -14.13 -13.89
CA ASP A 91 8.34 -14.78 -14.70
C ASP A 91 7.25 -13.79 -15.15
N VAL A 92 6.71 -12.99 -14.24
CA VAL A 92 5.65 -12.01 -14.54
C VAL A 92 6.16 -10.88 -15.43
N CYS A 93 7.37 -10.38 -15.18
CA CYS A 93 7.98 -9.31 -15.96
C CYS A 93 8.65 -9.79 -17.26
N LYS A 94 8.68 -11.11 -17.51
CA LYS A 94 9.36 -11.73 -18.67
C LYS A 94 10.82 -11.28 -18.80
N LEU A 95 11.51 -11.17 -17.68
CA LEU A 95 12.92 -10.78 -17.64
C LEU A 95 13.78 -12.03 -17.75
N GLN A 96 14.72 -12.01 -18.70
CA GLN A 96 15.80 -12.99 -18.79
C GLN A 96 17.09 -12.30 -18.38
N TRP A 97 17.74 -12.83 -17.34
CA TRP A 97 19.05 -12.38 -16.89
C TRP A 97 20.03 -13.50 -17.23
N ASP A 98 21.01 -13.20 -18.06
CA ASP A 98 22.14 -14.08 -18.38
C ASP A 98 23.06 -14.29 -17.17
#